data_AF-A0A7J6WD04-F1
#
_entry.id   AF-A0A7J6WD04-F1
#
_cell.length_a   1.000
_cell.length_b   1.000
_cell.length_c   1.000
_cell.angle_alpha   90.00
_cell.angle_beta   90.00
_cell.angle_gamma   90.00
#
_symmetry.space_group_name_H-M   'P 1'
#
loop_
_entity.id
_entity.type
_entity.pdbx_description
1 polymer ?
#
loop_
_entity_poly.entity_id
_entity_poly.type
_entity_poly.pdbx_seq_one_letter_code
_entity_poly.pdbx_strand_id
1 'polypeptide(L)' 'MVWDLSTSKCLRSWKEHEGPVMSMTCDTSGGLLATAGADRKALLWDVDGGFCTHYFKGHPDPHHLL' A
#
# COMPACT_ATOMS: atom_id res chain seq x y z
N MET A 1 -4.51 -3.22 5.90
CA MET A 1 -5.69 -2.85 6.73
C MET A 1 -5.21 -1.92 7.83
N VAL A 2 -6.04 -0.95 8.24
CA VAL A 2 -5.76 -0.05 9.37
C VAL A 2 -6.81 -0.30 10.45
N TRP A 3 -6.34 -0.40 11.69
CA TRP A 3 -7.14 -0.75 12.85
C TRP A 3 -7.01 0.32 13.93
N ASP A 4 -8.14 0.66 14.53
CA ASP A 4 -8.15 1.35 15.81
C ASP A 4 -8.07 0.29 16.92
N LEU A 5 -6.93 0.29 17.62
CA LEU A 5 -6.67 -0.67 18.69
C LEU A 5 -7.47 -0.36 19.96
N SER A 6 -7.87 0.89 20.17
CA SER A 6 -8.67 1.28 21.34
C SER A 6 -10.09 0.77 21.24
N THR A 7 -10.67 0.80 20.03
CA THR A 7 -12.04 0.34 19.77
C THR A 7 -12.10 -1.07 19.18
N SER A 8 -10.95 -1.67 18.88
CA SER A 8 -10.82 -2.95 18.16
C SER A 8 -11.56 -2.98 16.81
N LYS A 9 -11.66 -1.83 16.15
CA LYS A 9 -12.37 -1.69 14.87
C LYS A 9 -11.40 -1.61 13.70
N CYS A 10 -11.73 -2.31 12.63
CA CYS A 10 -11.09 -2.10 11.34
C CYS A 10 -11.61 -0.76 10.78
N LEU A 11 -10.71 0.23 10.66
CA LEU A 11 -11.03 1.52 10.07
C LEU A 11 -11.02 1.44 8.55
N ARG A 12 -10.08 0.67 7.98
CA ARG A 12 -9.84 0.61 6.54
C ARG A 12 -9.33 -0.75 6.09
N SER A 13 -9.77 -1.16 4.91
CA SER A 13 -9.17 -2.27 4.17
C SER A 13 -9.09 -1.90 2.70
N TRP A 14 -7.90 -2.04 2.11
CA TRP A 14 -7.66 -1.79 0.69
C TRP A 14 -7.28 -3.08 -0.03
N LYS A 15 -7.72 -3.22 -1.27
CA LYS A 15 -7.48 -4.39 -2.13
C LYS A 15 -6.97 -3.95 -3.50
N GLU A 16 -5.88 -3.19 -3.51
CA GLU A 16 -5.26 -2.70 -4.75
C GLU A 16 -4.03 -3.53 -5.18
N HIS A 17 -3.38 -4.21 -4.23
CA HIS A 17 -2.28 -5.09 -4.57
C HIS A 17 -2.81 -6.39 -5.19
N GLU A 18 -2.25 -6.77 -6.34
CA GLU A 18 -2.57 -8.01 -7.05
C GLU A 18 -1.69 -9.18 -6.61
N GLY A 19 -0.66 -8.91 -5.80
CA GLY A 19 0.25 -9.89 -5.22
C GLY A 19 0.46 -9.65 -3.73
N PRO A 20 1.19 -10.54 -3.03
CA PRO A 20 1.47 -10.33 -1.62
C PRO A 20 2.27 -9.04 -1.40
N VAL A 21 1.90 -8.30 -0.36
CA VAL A 21 2.62 -7.11 0.09
C VAL A 21 3.92 -7.58 0.74
N MET A 22 5.05 -7.09 0.24
CA MET A 22 6.38 -7.47 0.68
C MET A 22 6.99 -6.46 1.66
N SER A 23 6.55 -5.20 1.60
CA SER A 23 7.06 -4.15 2.49
C SER A 23 6.00 -3.09 2.77
N MET A 24 6.14 -2.43 3.92
CA MET A 24 5.25 -1.37 4.39
C MET A 24 6.03 -0.40 5.28
N THR A 25 5.78 0.89 5.13
CA THR A 25 6.33 1.94 5.99
C THR A 25 5.31 3.07 6.15
N CYS A 26 5.31 3.74 7.29
CA CYS A 26 4.48 4.91 7.55
C CYS A 26 5.35 6.15 7.74
N ASP A 27 4.79 7.31 7.43
CA ASP A 27 5.45 8.55 7.81
C ASP A 27 5.38 8.76 9.34
N THR A 28 6.22 9.65 9.87
CA THR A 28 6.31 9.89 11.32
C THR A 28 5.06 10.52 11.93
N SER A 29 4.25 11.22 11.13
CA SER A 29 2.96 11.77 11.58
C SER A 29 1.83 10.74 11.54
N GLY A 30 1.99 9.65 10.76
CA GLY A 30 1.02 8.58 10.61
C GLY A 30 -0.10 8.86 9.60
N GLY A 31 -0.08 10.00 8.91
CA GLY A 31 -1.07 10.37 7.89
C GLY A 31 -0.84 9.67 6.55
N LEU A 32 0.38 9.20 6.27
CA LEU A 32 0.75 8.52 5.04
C LEU A 32 1.29 7.12 5.32
N LEU A 33 0.81 6.17 4.53
CA LEU A 33 1.27 4.79 4.54
C LEU A 33 1.76 4.42 3.14
N ALA A 34 2.96 3.88 3.02
CA ALA A 34 3.47 3.31 1.79
C ALA A 34 3.49 1.79 1.88
N THR A 35 3.01 1.11 0.85
CA THR A 35 3.04 -0.35 0.71
C THR A 35 3.69 -0.74 -0.61
N ALA A 36 4.45 -1.84 -0.65
CA ALA A 36 5.04 -2.38 -1.87
C ALA A 36 4.82 -3.89 -1.96
N GLY A 37 4.47 -4.38 -3.16
CA GLY A 37 4.05 -5.76 -3.39
C GLY A 37 4.81 -6.48 -4.51
N ALA A 38 4.64 -7.80 -4.57
CA ALA A 38 5.19 -8.65 -5.63
C ALA A 38 4.56 -8.38 -7.01
N ASP A 39 3.45 -7.64 -7.06
CA ASP A 39 2.84 -7.12 -8.28
C ASP A 39 3.65 -6.00 -8.95
N ARG A 40 4.84 -5.69 -8.42
CA ARG A 40 5.71 -4.59 -8.86
C ARG A 40 5.00 -3.24 -8.75
N LYS A 41 4.08 -3.11 -7.79
CA LYS A 41 3.47 -1.82 -7.46
C LYS A 41 3.95 -1.37 -6.09
N ALA A 42 4.18 -0.07 -5.96
CA ALA A 42 4.19 0.62 -4.68
C ALA A 42 3.01 1.58 -4.62
N LEU A 43 2.26 1.58 -3.52
CA LEU A 43 1.10 2.42 -3.32
C LEU A 43 1.32 3.32 -2.11
N LEU A 44 0.89 4.58 -2.24
CA LEU A 44 0.86 5.54 -1.15
C LEU A 44 -0.60 5.81 -0.78
N TRP A 45 -0.88 5.74 0.51
CA TRP A 45 -2.21 5.85 1.08
C TRP A 45 -2.28 7.06 2.00
N ASP A 46 -3.33 7.85 1.86
CA ASP A 46 -3.76 8.77 2.90
C ASP A 46 -4.58 7.98 3.93
N VAL A 47 -4.07 7.89 5.16
CA VAL A 47 -4.67 7.11 6.24
C VAL A 47 -5.97 7.77 6.71
N ASP A 48 -6.00 9.10 6.81
CA ASP A 48 -7.11 9.91 7.32
C ASP A 48 -8.19 10.16 6.26
N GLY A 49 -7.78 10.34 5.02
CA GLY A 49 -8.66 10.42 3.85
C GLY A 49 -9.18 9.04 3.43
N GLY A 50 -8.36 8.00 3.57
CA GLY A 50 -8.76 6.61 3.32
C GLY A 50 -8.66 6.14 1.89
N PHE A 51 -7.95 6.88 1.05
CA PHE A 51 -7.79 6.59 -0.36
C PHE A 51 -6.32 6.48 -0.73
N CYS A 52 -6.06 5.79 -1.85
CA CYS A 52 -4.74 5.77 -2.47
C CYS A 52 -4.48 7.15 -3.10
N THR A 53 -3.39 7.80 -2.71
CA THR A 53 -2.98 9.09 -3.29
C THR A 53 -2.15 8.88 -4.55
N HIS A 54 -1.27 7.88 -4.55
CA HIS A 54 -0.38 7.58 -5.67
C HIS A 54 -0.13 6.08 -5.80
N TYR A 55 0.05 5.64 -7.04
CA TYR A 55 0.59 4.32 -7.35
C TYR A 55 1.82 4.46 -8.26
N PHE A 56 2.84 3.67 -7.96
CA PHE A 56 4.09 3.62 -8.69
C PHE A 56 4.24 2.21 -9.24
N LYS A 57 4.27 2.09 -10.57
CA LYS A 57 4.55 0.82 -11.23
C LYS A 57 6.05 0.70 -11.44
N GLY A 58 6.63 -0.36 -10.89
CA GLY A 58 8.02 -0.72 -11.14
C GLY A 58 8.25 -1.01 -12.62
N HIS A 59 9.50 -0.91 -13.04
CA HIS A 59 9.87 -1.17 -14.42
C HIS A 59 9.47 -2.59 -14.84
N PRO A 60 8.97 -2.78 -16.08
CA PRO A 60 8.74 -4.11 -16.61
C PRO A 60 10.06 -4.87 -16.60
N ASP A 61 9.98 -6.15 -16.20
CA ASP A 61 11.12 -7.05 -16.21
C ASP A 61 11.66 -7.14 -17.65
N PRO A 62 12.93 -6.81 -17.91
CA PRO A 62 13.51 -6.90 -19.26
C PRO A 62 13.52 -8.34 -19.81
N HIS A 63 13.32 -9.36 -18.98
CA HIS A 63 13.33 -10.76 -19.41
C HIS A 63 12.02 -11.27 -20.05
N HIS A 64 11.02 -10.42 -20.28
CA HIS A 64 9.74 -10.82 -20.91
C HIS A 64 9.65 -10.51 -22.42
N LEU A 65 10.76 -10.62 -23.14
CA LEU A 65 10.79 -10.69 -24.61
C LEU A 65 11.47 -12.00 -25.01
N LEU A 66 10.65 -13.05 -25.18
CA LEU A 66 10.94 -14.25 -25.95
C LEU A 66 9.74 -14.55 -26.84
#